data_AF-A0A3B8YF44-F1
#
_entry.id   AF-A0A3B8YF44-F1
#
_cell.length_a   1.000
_cell.length_b   1.000
_cell.length_c   1.000
_cell.angle_alpha   90.00
_cell.angle_beta   90.00
_cell.angle_gamma   90.00
#
_symmetry.space_group_name_H-M   'P 1'
#
loop_
_entity.id
_entity.type
_entity.pdbx_description
1 polymer ?
#
loop_
_entity_poly.entity_id
_entity_poly.type
_entity_poly.pdbx_seq_one_letter_code
_entity_poly.pdbx_strand_id
1 'polypeptide(L)' 'MLWPYKTPGIPDDLFERFPGIPLSKREVRLLLISALRLKSESVLWDIGAGTGTIPVEIGLLCPESTIIA' A
#
# COMPACT_ATOMS: atom_id res chain seq x y z
N MET A 1 0.01 10.79 -14.68
CA MET A 1 0.92 10.12 -13.72
C MET A 1 0.12 9.90 -12.45
N LEU A 2 -0.14 8.66 -12.02
CA LEU A 2 -1.21 8.39 -11.04
C LEU A 2 -0.85 8.77 -9.58
N TRP A 3 0.45 8.87 -9.25
CA TRP A 3 0.91 9.41 -7.97
C TRP A 3 2.35 9.94 -8.09
N PRO A 4 2.58 11.27 -8.18
CA PRO A 4 3.92 11.83 -8.41
C PRO A 4 4.75 12.02 -7.12
N TYR A 5 4.28 11.50 -6.00
CA TYR A 5 4.88 11.72 -4.68
C TYR A 5 5.56 10.46 -4.15
N LYS A 6 6.60 10.65 -3.33
CA LYS A 6 7.28 9.55 -2.63
C LYS A 6 6.57 9.13 -1.35
N THR A 7 5.81 10.04 -0.73
CA THR A 7 5.09 9.77 0.51
C THR A 7 3.84 8.93 0.23
N PRO A 8 3.48 8.03 1.15
CA PRO A 8 2.23 7.28 1.03
C PRO A 8 0.99 8.17 1.14
N GLY A 9 -0.18 7.63 0.79
CA GLY A 9 -1.47 8.28 0.98
C GLY A 9 -2.25 8.56 -0.30
N ILE A 10 -2.11 7.67 -1.29
CA ILE A 10 -2.91 7.68 -2.51
C ILE A 10 -4.40 7.74 -2.12
N PRO A 11 -5.15 8.75 -2.61
CA PRO A 11 -6.58 8.89 -2.37
C PRO A 11 -7.38 7.61 -2.69
N ASP A 12 -8.39 7.36 -1.86
CA ASP A 12 -9.25 6.17 -1.90
C ASP A 12 -10.05 6.00 -3.20
N ASP A 13 -10.25 7.09 -3.94
CA ASP A 13 -10.95 7.16 -5.22
C ASP A 13 -10.04 6.87 -6.43
N LEU A 14 -8.71 6.86 -6.22
CA LEU A 14 -7.75 6.44 -7.24
C LEU A 14 -7.51 4.92 -7.26
N PHE A 15 -8.07 4.18 -6.31
CA PHE A 15 -8.08 2.71 -6.33
C PHE A 15 -9.38 2.17 -6.92
N GLU A 16 -9.25 1.09 -7.68
CA GLU A 16 -10.40 0.38 -8.21
C GLU A 16 -11.26 -0.21 -7.09
N ARG A 17 -12.59 -0.10 -7.23
CA ARG A 17 -13.55 -0.61 -6.27
C ARG A 17 -14.10 -1.94 -6.78
N PHE A 18 -13.62 -3.03 -6.19
CA PHE A 18 -14.12 -4.37 -6.51
C PHE A 18 -15.34 -4.73 -5.64
N PRO A 19 -16.45 -5.20 -6.24
CA PRO A 19 -17.63 -5.61 -5.48
C PRO A 19 -17.28 -6.67 -4.42
N GLY A 20 -17.63 -6.39 -3.16
CA GLY A 20 -17.43 -7.31 -2.04
C GLY A 20 -15.99 -7.41 -1.50
N ILE A 21 -15.01 -6.72 -2.10
CA ILE A 21 -13.62 -6.71 -1.61
C ILE A 21 -13.36 -5.40 -0.85
N PRO A 22 -12.99 -5.45 0.44
CA PRO A 22 -12.73 -4.25 1.22
C PRO A 22 -11.40 -3.61 0.85
N LEU A 23 -11.35 -2.29 1.03
CA LEU A 23 -10.15 -1.46 0.90
C LEU A 23 -9.84 -0.80 2.24
N SER A 24 -8.56 -0.83 2.63
CA SER A 24 -8.06 -0.08 3.78
C SER A 24 -8.13 1.43 3.50
N LYS A 25 -8.98 2.13 4.27
CA LYS A 25 -9.13 3.59 4.18
C LYS A 25 -7.78 4.29 4.30
N ARG A 26 -7.56 5.34 3.50
CA ARG A 26 -6.32 6.11 3.45
C ARG A 26 -5.70 6.37 4.81
N GLU A 27 -6.46 6.89 5.78
CA GLU A 27 -5.94 7.25 7.10
C GLU A 27 -5.43 6.01 7.87
N VAL A 28 -6.16 4.89 7.78
CA VAL A 28 -5.73 3.62 8.40
C VAL A 28 -4.49 3.07 7.70
N ARG A 29 -4.45 3.16 6.37
CA ARG A 29 -3.33 2.71 5.53
C ARG A 29 -2.05 3.51 5.82
N LEU A 30 -2.15 4.82 6.00
CA LEU A 30 -1.02 5.66 6.43
C LEU A 30 -0.45 5.21 7.78
N LEU A 31 -1.32 4.94 8.75
CA LEU A 31 -0.90 4.43 10.07
C LEU A 31 -0.23 3.06 9.96
N LEU A 32 -0.79 2.15 9.17
CA LEU A 32 -0.22 0.82 8.93
C LEU A 32 1.17 0.92 8.30
N ILE A 33 1.32 1.68 7.23
CA ILE A 33 2.61 1.84 6.53
C ILE A 33 3.68 2.40 7.48
N SER A 34 3.32 3.38 8.30
CA SER A 34 4.23 3.91 9.33
C SER A 34 4.61 2.85 10.36
N ALA A 35 3.64 2.07 10.84
CA ALA A 35 3.86 1.04 11.86
C ALA A 35 4.73 -0.13 11.38
N LEU A 36 4.71 -0.44 10.07
CA LEU A 36 5.52 -1.51 9.47
C LEU A 36 7.03 -1.26 9.60
N ARG A 37 7.48 0.00 9.77
CA ARG A 37 8.90 0.36 9.96
C ARG A 37 9.83 -0.30 8.92
N LEU A 38 9.40 -0.23 7.65
CA LEU A 38 10.09 -0.88 6.55
C LEU A 38 11.49 -0.31 6.33
N LYS A 39 12.41 -1.19 5.96
CA LYS A 39 13.71 -0.84 5.37
C LYS A 39 13.57 -0.90 3.85
N SER A 40 14.51 -0.29 3.12
CA SER A 40 14.48 -0.25 1.65
C SER A 40 14.33 -1.63 0.99
N GLU A 41 14.97 -2.66 1.58
CA GLU A 41 15.05 -4.03 1.04
C GLU A 41 14.24 -5.03 1.89
N SER A 42 13.17 -4.56 2.52
CA SER A 42 12.31 -5.43 3.32
C SER A 42 11.60 -6.49 2.48
N VAL A 43 11.39 -7.69 3.05
CA VAL A 43 10.44 -8.67 2.52
C VAL A 43 9.12 -8.48 3.26
N LEU A 44 8.10 -8.00 2.57
CA LEU A 44 6.75 -7.76 3.12
C LEU A 44 5.80 -8.88 2.67
N TRP A 45 5.07 -9.46 3.63
CA TRP A 45 3.98 -10.38 3.38
C TRP A 45 2.66 -9.67 3.74
N ASP A 46 1.82 -9.39 2.75
CA ASP A 46 0.48 -8.84 2.96
C ASP A 46 -0.57 -9.96 2.87
N ILE A 47 -0.89 -10.54 4.02
CA ILE A 47 -1.82 -11.67 4.09
C ILE A 47 -3.25 -11.13 3.98
N GLY A 48 -3.91 -11.41 2.86
CA GLY A 48 -5.27 -10.94 2.60
C GLY A 48 -5.30 -9.51 2.06
N ALA A 49 -4.46 -9.23 1.06
CA ALA A 49 -4.27 -7.89 0.49
C ALA A 49 -5.55 -7.22 -0.03
N GLY A 50 -6.61 -7.98 -0.31
CA GLY A 50 -7.90 -7.45 -0.77
C GLY A 50 -7.73 -6.66 -2.07
N THR A 51 -8.06 -5.37 -2.05
CA THR A 51 -7.83 -4.45 -3.17
C THR A 51 -6.35 -4.17 -3.47
N GLY A 52 -5.41 -4.62 -2.64
CA GLY A 52 -3.97 -4.46 -2.86
C GLY A 52 -3.43 -3.05 -2.55
N THR A 53 -4.15 -2.26 -1.76
CA THR A 53 -3.77 -0.86 -1.52
C THR A 53 -2.47 -0.68 -0.76
N ILE A 54 -2.15 -1.59 0.16
CA ILE A 54 -0.90 -1.57 0.93
C ILE A 54 0.29 -1.95 0.02
N PRO A 55 0.29 -3.08 -0.70
CA PRO A 55 1.42 -3.47 -1.53
C PRO A 55 1.71 -2.46 -2.65
N VAL A 56 0.69 -1.82 -3.21
CA VAL A 56 0.87 -0.72 -4.18
C VAL A 56 1.63 0.46 -3.55
N GLU A 57 1.20 0.93 -2.38
CA GLU A 57 1.86 2.04 -1.69
C GLU A 57 3.30 1.68 -1.26
N ILE A 58 3.53 0.45 -0.82
CA ILE A 58 4.87 -0.02 -0.44
C ILE A 58 5.79 -0.16 -1.65
N GLY A 59 5.30 -0.67 -2.78
CA GLY A 59 6.11 -0.75 -4.01
C GLY A 59 6.57 0.62 -4.51
N LEU A 60 5.78 1.67 -4.27
CA LEU A 60 6.18 3.05 -4.57
C LEU A 60 7.13 3.63 -3.53
N LEU A 61 6.90 3.36 -2.24
CA LEU A 61 7.71 3.88 -1.14
C LEU A 61 9.10 3.22 -1.07
N CYS A 62 9.15 1.91 -1.25
CA CYS A 62 10.34 1.07 -1.12
C CYS A 62 10.47 0.14 -2.35
N PRO A 63 10.93 0.68 -3.51
CA PRO A 63 11.00 -0.08 -4.77
C PRO A 63 11.89 -1.34 -4.73
N GLU A 64 12.87 -1.36 -3.83
CA GLU A 64 13.79 -2.49 -3.66
C GLU A 64 13.24 -3.58 -2.72
N SER A 65 12.03 -3.38 -2.19
CA SER A 65 11.39 -4.37 -1.31
C SER A 65 10.76 -5.49 -2.11
N THR A 66 10.85 -6.71 -1.59
CA THR A 66 10.10 -7.85 -2.12
C THR A 66 8.73 -7.89 -1.44
N ILE A 67 7.67 -7.85 -2.23
CA ILE A 67 6.29 -7.84 -1.73
C ILE A 67 5.59 -9.13 -2.17
N ILE A 68 4.99 -9.84 -1.21
CA ILE A 68 4.20 -11.05 -1.42
C ILE A 68 2.79 -10.74 -0.91
N ALA A 69 1.80 -10.70 -1.79
CA ALA A 69 0.43 -10.23 -1.52
C ALA A 69 -0.62 -11.12 -2.20
#